data_AF-A0A523D210-F1
#
_entry.id   AF-A0A523D210-F1
#
_cell.length_a   1.000
_cell.length_b   1.000
_cell.length_c   1.000
_cell.angle_alpha   90.00
_cell.angle_beta   90.00
_cell.angle_gamma   90.00
#
_symmetry.space_group_name_H-M   'P 1'
#
loop_
_entity.id
_entity.type
_entity.pdbx_description
1 polymer ?
#
loop_
_entity_poly.entity_id
_entity_poly.type
_entity_poly.pdbx_seq_one_letter_code
_entity_poly.pdbx_strand_id
1 'polypeptide(L)'
;MINLCLTLADPSFAALNQKIAQYTGKVPYIEVRLDYLAEPQVPSVQPDQGTDFIVTCRPSREGGHYRGPEQDRLDLLQKAAHSGFAWADLEHDVQESPALPSSTRIVRSYHCFDHFPEDLPSRLQSMRETGGDVIKLAVSVTTTQQLATLLEWMESALETTPCVILGMGDLGQPSRLLGGFLGNSWTYVAEDESSKVAPGQLTLKKAMECYQLHNWTSSPHFYGLLGNPIAHSLSPDIHNQLFQHHQLEKVYLPFLIDDVGVWFDYIEKSRLCFEGFIVTLPFKTDVLNVVQQRTSPVDSLNTLVKRDSKWEG
;
A
#
# COMPACT_ATOMS: atom_id res chain seq x y z
N MET A 1 -4.04 11.41 -10.19
CA MET A 1 -3.69 11.69 -8.79
C MET A 1 -3.81 10.39 -8.02
N ILE A 2 -2.86 10.08 -7.14
CA ILE A 2 -2.92 8.87 -6.31
C ILE A 2 -3.86 9.12 -5.15
N ASN A 3 -4.87 8.27 -5.00
CA ASN A 3 -5.83 8.38 -3.92
C ASN A 3 -5.29 7.77 -2.61
N LEU A 4 -5.53 8.44 -1.50
CA LEU A 4 -5.21 7.96 -0.16
C LEU A 4 -6.47 7.50 0.56
N CYS A 5 -6.41 6.32 1.18
CA CYS A 5 -7.46 5.80 2.05
C CYS A 5 -6.95 5.79 3.50
N LEU A 6 -7.50 6.68 4.32
CA LEU A 6 -7.16 6.75 5.74
C LEU A 6 -7.91 5.67 6.52
N THR A 7 -7.19 4.73 7.12
CA THR A 7 -7.77 3.74 8.01
C THR A 7 -7.94 4.30 9.42
N LEU A 8 -9.17 4.33 9.91
CA LEU A 8 -9.53 4.69 11.28
C LEU A 8 -9.97 3.43 12.05
N ALA A 9 -9.20 3.09 13.07
CA ALA A 9 -9.35 1.87 13.87
C ALA A 9 -9.17 2.19 15.35
N ASP A 10 -10.21 2.76 15.97
CA ASP A 10 -10.19 3.20 17.36
C ASP A 10 -11.15 2.35 18.20
N PRO A 11 -10.76 1.90 19.41
CA PRO A 11 -11.64 1.13 20.27
C PRO A 11 -12.79 1.93 20.86
N SER A 12 -12.68 3.26 20.91
CA SER A 12 -13.72 4.14 21.43
C SER A 12 -14.61 4.66 20.30
N PHE A 13 -15.92 4.38 20.39
CA PHE A 13 -16.90 4.87 19.42
C PHE A 13 -16.94 6.40 19.35
N ALA A 14 -16.80 7.08 20.49
CA ALA A 14 -16.77 8.54 20.54
C ALA A 14 -15.53 9.10 19.84
N ALA A 15 -14.35 8.51 20.09
CA ALA A 15 -13.10 8.92 19.44
C ALA A 15 -13.14 8.62 17.93
N LEU A 16 -13.69 7.47 17.52
CA LEU A 16 -13.86 7.13 16.11
C LEU A 16 -14.73 8.15 15.39
N ASN A 17 -15.89 8.54 15.95
CA ASN A 17 -16.75 9.58 15.36
C ASN A 17 -16.03 10.94 15.28
N GLN A 18 -15.26 11.31 16.31
CA GLN A 18 -14.47 12.54 16.29
C GLN A 18 -13.43 12.51 15.16
N LYS A 19 -12.72 11.39 14.97
CA LYS A 19 -11.74 11.21 13.90
C LYS A 19 -12.41 11.26 12.52
N ILE A 20 -13.54 10.58 12.34
CA ILE A 20 -14.34 10.64 11.10
C ILE A 20 -14.67 12.10 10.77
N ALA A 21 -15.24 12.86 11.72
CA ALA A 21 -15.55 14.27 11.52
C ALA A 21 -14.31 15.13 11.24
N GLN A 22 -13.18 14.83 11.89
CA GLN A 22 -11.92 15.55 11.70
C GLN A 22 -11.35 15.41 10.29
N TYR A 23 -11.45 14.22 9.68
CA TYR A 23 -10.82 13.93 8.37
C TYR A 23 -11.78 13.96 7.18
N THR A 24 -13.10 14.02 7.42
CA THR A 24 -14.09 14.20 6.36
C THR A 24 -13.75 15.47 5.55
N GLY A 25 -13.72 15.34 4.23
CA GLY A 25 -13.34 16.39 3.28
C GLY A 25 -11.84 16.67 3.17
N LYS A 26 -10.97 15.97 3.93
CA LYS A 26 -9.50 16.14 3.86
C LYS A 26 -8.78 15.04 3.09
N VAL A 27 -9.41 13.87 2.96
CA VAL A 27 -8.89 12.71 2.23
C VAL A 27 -9.99 12.12 1.35
N PRO A 28 -9.67 11.54 0.19
CA PRO A 28 -10.69 11.03 -0.72
C PRO A 28 -11.39 9.80 -0.19
N TYR A 29 -10.71 8.98 0.63
CA TYR A 29 -11.30 7.79 1.24
C TYR A 29 -10.99 7.68 2.73
N ILE A 30 -11.98 7.21 3.51
CA ILE A 30 -11.80 6.81 4.91
C ILE A 30 -12.32 5.37 5.07
N GLU A 31 -11.44 4.46 5.49
CA GLU A 31 -11.82 3.13 5.94
C GLU A 31 -12.14 3.17 7.44
N VAL A 32 -13.36 2.79 7.80
CA VAL A 32 -13.83 2.72 9.19
C VAL A 32 -13.84 1.26 9.63
N ARG A 33 -12.94 0.92 10.56
CA ARG A 33 -12.77 -0.43 11.11
C ARG A 33 -13.66 -0.67 12.31
N LEU A 34 -14.83 -1.27 12.08
CA LEU A 34 -15.80 -1.58 13.13
C LEU A 34 -15.32 -2.68 14.08
N ASP A 35 -14.44 -3.57 13.60
CA ASP A 35 -13.92 -4.67 14.38
C ASP A 35 -12.99 -4.22 15.53
N TYR A 36 -12.46 -2.99 15.49
CA TYR A 36 -11.63 -2.45 16.57
C TYR A 36 -12.44 -1.89 17.74
N LEU A 37 -13.73 -1.56 17.53
CA LEU A 37 -14.59 -1.07 18.59
C LEU A 37 -14.81 -2.14 19.65
N ALA A 38 -14.82 -1.75 20.93
CA ALA A 38 -15.15 -2.67 22.02
C ALA A 38 -16.52 -3.34 21.81
N GLU A 39 -17.47 -2.58 21.27
CA GLU A 39 -18.77 -3.07 20.81
C GLU A 39 -18.99 -2.56 19.37
N PRO A 40 -18.95 -3.45 18.35
CA PRO A 40 -19.13 -3.07 16.95
C PRO A 40 -20.48 -2.39 16.70
N GLN A 41 -20.43 -1.15 16.25
CA GLN A 41 -21.61 -0.33 15.95
C GLN A 41 -21.28 0.67 14.84
N VAL A 42 -22.31 1.02 14.06
CA VAL A 42 -22.16 1.87 12.86
C VAL A 42 -22.09 3.35 13.26
N PRO A 43 -21.00 4.08 12.95
CA PRO A 43 -20.94 5.52 13.15
C PRO A 43 -21.76 6.27 12.10
N SER A 44 -22.12 7.51 12.41
CA SER A 44 -22.79 8.38 11.43
C SER A 44 -21.75 8.96 10.49
N VAL A 45 -22.00 8.84 9.18
CA VAL A 45 -21.18 9.46 8.13
C VAL A 45 -22.03 10.42 7.31
N GLN A 46 -21.40 11.48 6.78
CA GLN A 46 -22.03 12.43 5.88
C GLN A 46 -21.43 12.25 4.48
N PRO A 47 -22.05 11.44 3.60
CA PRO A 47 -21.70 11.44 2.19
C PRO A 47 -21.96 12.84 1.61
N ASP A 48 -21.15 13.29 0.66
CA ASP A 48 -21.22 14.59 -0.07
C ASP A 48 -20.19 15.68 0.30
N GLN A 49 -19.16 15.38 1.10
CA GLN A 49 -18.06 16.33 1.38
C GLN A 49 -16.73 16.03 0.66
N GLY A 50 -16.74 15.24 -0.42
CA GLY A 50 -15.52 14.88 -1.15
C GLY A 50 -14.71 13.73 -0.52
N THR A 51 -15.31 12.99 0.42
CA THR A 51 -14.77 11.76 1.02
C THR A 51 -15.77 10.63 0.85
N ASP A 52 -15.31 9.52 0.29
CA ASP A 52 -16.01 8.24 0.27
C ASP A 52 -15.65 7.41 1.51
N PHE A 53 -16.67 6.87 2.19
CA PHE A 53 -16.46 6.02 3.36
C PHE A 53 -16.52 4.53 2.98
N ILE A 54 -15.55 3.77 3.47
CA ILE A 54 -15.47 2.31 3.36
C ILE A 54 -15.76 1.72 4.74
N VAL A 55 -16.82 0.94 4.87
CA VAL A 55 -17.07 0.17 6.10
C VAL A 55 -16.32 -1.16 6.01
N THR A 56 -15.56 -1.48 7.06
CA THR A 56 -14.87 -2.77 7.20
C THR A 56 -15.14 -3.32 8.59
N CYS A 57 -15.61 -4.56 8.67
CA CYS A 57 -15.70 -5.32 9.92
C CYS A 57 -14.94 -6.63 9.72
N ARG A 58 -13.62 -6.56 9.93
CA ARG A 58 -12.71 -7.65 9.57
C ARG A 58 -12.80 -8.78 10.60
N PRO A 59 -13.07 -10.04 10.20
CA PRO A 59 -13.08 -11.18 11.09
C PRO A 59 -11.66 -11.64 11.44
N SER A 60 -11.50 -12.35 12.55
CA SER A 60 -10.18 -12.81 13.03
C SER A 60 -9.46 -13.77 12.07
N ARG A 61 -10.21 -14.53 11.27
CA ARG A 61 -9.67 -15.40 10.21
C ARG A 61 -8.93 -14.63 9.10
N GLU A 62 -9.19 -13.33 8.97
CA GLU A 62 -8.56 -12.42 8.00
C GLU A 62 -7.79 -11.30 8.73
N GLY A 63 -7.28 -11.59 9.94
CA GLY A 63 -6.41 -10.69 10.70
C GLY A 63 -7.11 -9.52 11.39
N GLY A 64 -8.45 -9.52 11.45
CA GLY A 64 -9.22 -8.53 12.19
C GLY A 64 -9.50 -8.91 13.65
N HIS A 65 -10.33 -8.11 14.31
CA HIS A 65 -10.68 -8.32 15.72
C HIS A 65 -12.11 -8.85 15.94
N TYR A 66 -12.93 -8.96 14.89
CA TYR A 66 -14.30 -9.47 15.02
C TYR A 66 -14.31 -10.99 15.22
N ARG A 67 -15.02 -11.45 16.25
CA ARG A 67 -15.12 -12.87 16.66
C ARG A 67 -16.56 -13.36 16.84
N GLY A 68 -17.54 -12.54 16.46
CA GLY A 68 -18.97 -12.88 16.58
C GLY A 68 -19.46 -13.78 15.43
N PRO A 69 -20.77 -14.09 15.42
CA PRO A 69 -21.41 -14.81 14.32
C PRO A 69 -21.28 -14.07 12.98
N GLU A 70 -21.10 -14.81 11.89
CA GLU A 70 -20.94 -14.20 10.56
C GLU A 70 -22.17 -13.40 10.12
N GLN A 71 -23.38 -13.88 10.43
CA GLN A 71 -24.61 -13.15 10.08
C GLN A 71 -24.68 -11.78 10.75
N ASP A 72 -24.35 -11.69 12.04
CA ASP A 72 -24.35 -10.41 12.78
C ASP A 72 -23.33 -9.43 12.17
N ARG A 73 -22.19 -9.94 11.69
CA ARG A 73 -21.18 -9.16 10.98
C ARG A 73 -21.71 -8.61 9.66
N LEU A 74 -22.36 -9.45 8.86
CA LEU A 74 -22.95 -9.06 7.57
C LEU A 74 -24.10 -8.07 7.75
N ASP A 75 -24.94 -8.26 8.76
CA ASP A 75 -26.01 -7.34 9.14
C ASP A 75 -25.45 -5.96 9.54
N LEU A 76 -24.31 -5.94 10.25
CA LEU A 76 -23.62 -4.70 10.60
C LEU A 76 -23.10 -3.96 9.36
N LEU A 77 -22.48 -4.68 8.41
CA LEU A 77 -22.02 -4.10 7.14
C LEU A 77 -23.19 -3.60 6.30
N GLN A 78 -24.29 -4.35 6.24
CA GLN A 78 -25.51 -3.94 5.56
C GLN A 78 -26.10 -2.67 6.19
N LYS A 79 -26.18 -2.61 7.52
CA LYS A 79 -26.66 -1.42 8.24
C LYS A 79 -25.78 -0.20 7.93
N ALA A 80 -24.47 -0.37 7.89
CA ALA A 80 -23.54 0.70 7.53
C ALA A 80 -23.74 1.18 6.09
N ALA A 81 -23.91 0.27 5.13
CA ALA A 81 -24.20 0.62 3.75
C ALA A 81 -25.48 1.49 3.62
N HIS A 82 -26.54 1.16 4.35
CA HIS A 82 -27.76 1.97 4.42
C HIS A 82 -27.61 3.30 5.18
N SER A 83 -26.48 3.51 5.86
CA SER A 83 -26.18 4.70 6.66
C SER A 83 -25.23 5.68 5.95
N GLY A 84 -25.05 5.54 4.63
CA GLY A 84 -24.29 6.50 3.82
C GLY A 84 -22.85 6.08 3.48
N PHE A 85 -22.47 4.83 3.79
CA PHE A 85 -21.18 4.30 3.36
C PHE A 85 -21.19 3.97 1.86
N ALA A 86 -20.29 4.59 1.11
CA ALA A 86 -20.15 4.41 -0.33
C ALA A 86 -19.54 3.05 -0.71
N TRP A 87 -18.84 2.40 0.24
CA TRP A 87 -18.21 1.11 0.03
C TRP A 87 -18.38 0.19 1.24
N ALA A 88 -18.49 -1.10 0.99
CA ALA A 88 -18.35 -2.16 1.99
C ALA A 88 -17.19 -3.10 1.61
N ASP A 89 -16.28 -3.36 2.54
CA ASP A 89 -15.24 -4.37 2.38
C ASP A 89 -15.79 -5.74 2.79
N LEU A 90 -15.85 -6.66 1.82
CA LEU A 90 -16.32 -8.02 1.99
C LEU A 90 -15.18 -9.00 1.66
N GLU A 91 -14.90 -9.90 2.58
CA GLU A 91 -13.90 -10.94 2.39
C GLU A 91 -14.29 -11.88 1.24
N HIS A 92 -13.29 -12.42 0.55
CA HIS A 92 -13.49 -13.25 -0.63
C HIS A 92 -14.27 -14.54 -0.37
N ASP A 93 -14.28 -15.01 0.88
CA ASP A 93 -14.97 -16.22 1.31
C ASP A 93 -16.47 -16.01 1.59
N VAL A 94 -16.95 -14.76 1.57
CA VAL A 94 -18.37 -14.43 1.65
C VAL A 94 -19.03 -14.71 0.29
N GLN A 95 -19.68 -15.87 0.18
CA GLN A 95 -20.36 -16.33 -1.05
C GLN A 95 -21.62 -15.51 -1.36
N GLU A 96 -22.48 -15.30 -0.36
CA GLU A 96 -23.70 -14.52 -0.51
C GLU A 96 -23.49 -13.13 0.08
N SER A 97 -23.44 -12.13 -0.80
CA SER A 97 -23.31 -10.74 -0.36
C SER A 97 -24.62 -10.30 0.31
N PRO A 98 -24.56 -9.55 1.42
CA PRO A 98 -25.76 -8.97 2.02
C PRO A 98 -26.47 -8.07 1.01
N ALA A 99 -27.77 -7.83 1.20
CA ALA A 99 -28.54 -6.94 0.32
C ALA A 99 -28.10 -5.48 0.55
N LEU A 100 -27.05 -5.06 -0.16
CA LEU A 100 -26.51 -3.70 -0.13
C LEU A 100 -27.34 -2.79 -1.05
N PRO A 101 -27.51 -1.50 -0.71
CA PRO A 101 -28.13 -0.53 -1.60
C PRO A 101 -27.25 -0.34 -2.85
N SER A 102 -27.89 -0.05 -3.99
CA SER A 102 -27.19 0.17 -5.27
C SER A 102 -26.15 1.30 -5.26
N SER A 103 -26.19 2.19 -4.26
CA SER A 103 -25.21 3.26 -4.04
C SER A 103 -23.93 2.79 -3.34
N THR A 104 -23.91 1.57 -2.78
CA THR A 104 -22.74 1.02 -2.08
C THR A 104 -22.03 0.01 -2.96
N ARG A 105 -20.76 0.27 -3.22
CA ARG A 105 -19.85 -0.60 -3.97
C ARG A 105 -19.15 -1.60 -3.05
N ILE A 106 -18.64 -2.68 -3.61
CA ILE A 106 -17.97 -3.75 -2.87
C ILE A 106 -16.46 -3.71 -3.12
N VAL A 107 -15.69 -3.64 -2.03
CA VAL A 107 -14.27 -4.00 -2.03
C VAL A 107 -14.19 -5.49 -1.69
N ARG A 108 -13.82 -6.32 -2.66
CA ARG A 108 -13.67 -7.76 -2.46
C ARG A 108 -12.25 -8.07 -2.01
N SER A 109 -12.06 -8.46 -0.75
CA SER A 109 -10.73 -8.51 -0.13
C SER A 109 -10.24 -9.91 0.25
N TYR A 110 -8.92 -10.09 0.24
CA TYR A 110 -8.26 -11.29 0.74
C TYR A 110 -6.88 -10.94 1.31
N HIS A 111 -6.53 -11.57 2.44
CA HIS A 111 -5.28 -11.33 3.16
C HIS A 111 -4.50 -12.65 3.35
N CYS A 112 -3.35 -12.76 2.69
CA CYS A 112 -2.43 -13.90 2.84
C CYS A 112 -1.39 -13.58 3.91
N PHE A 113 -1.62 -14.00 5.15
CA PHE A 113 -0.68 -13.77 6.25
C PHE A 113 0.44 -14.80 6.32
N ASP A 114 0.10 -16.08 6.11
CA ASP A 114 0.99 -17.20 6.44
C ASP A 114 2.05 -17.48 5.36
N HIS A 115 1.76 -17.13 4.10
CA HIS A 115 2.65 -17.37 2.97
C HIS A 115 2.43 -16.36 1.84
N PHE A 116 3.45 -16.21 1.01
CA PHE A 116 3.32 -15.52 -0.27
C PHE A 116 2.69 -16.48 -1.29
N PRO A 117 1.55 -16.13 -1.91
CA PRO A 117 0.91 -17.02 -2.89
C PRO A 117 1.71 -17.06 -4.20
N GLU A 118 2.00 -18.27 -4.69
CA GLU A 118 2.68 -18.46 -5.99
C GLU A 118 1.73 -18.28 -7.20
N ASP A 119 0.41 -18.31 -6.94
CA ASP A 119 -0.67 -18.31 -7.93
C ASP A 119 -1.46 -16.99 -7.96
N LEU A 120 -0.77 -15.85 -7.76
CA LEU A 120 -1.38 -14.51 -7.76
C LEU A 120 -2.40 -14.28 -8.91
N PRO A 121 -2.12 -14.65 -10.18
CA PRO A 121 -3.08 -14.44 -11.27
C PRO A 121 -4.38 -15.22 -11.10
N SER A 122 -4.28 -16.52 -10.79
CA SER A 122 -5.46 -17.40 -10.61
C SER A 122 -6.28 -16.98 -9.40
N ARG A 123 -5.62 -16.52 -8.35
CA ARG A 123 -6.25 -16.01 -7.14
C ARG A 123 -7.04 -14.73 -7.40
N LEU A 124 -6.43 -13.77 -8.11
CA LEU A 124 -7.13 -12.56 -8.55
C LEU A 124 -8.34 -12.90 -9.42
N GLN A 125 -8.20 -13.85 -10.35
CA GLN A 125 -9.33 -14.29 -11.17
C GLN A 125 -10.46 -14.88 -10.31
N SER A 126 -10.16 -15.76 -9.36
CA SER A 126 -11.16 -16.33 -8.46
C SER A 126 -11.88 -15.25 -7.64
N MET A 127 -11.15 -14.24 -7.14
CA MET A 127 -11.76 -13.10 -6.45
C MET A 127 -12.64 -12.24 -7.35
N ARG A 128 -12.36 -12.17 -8.65
CA ARG A 128 -13.23 -11.45 -9.60
C ARG A 128 -14.53 -12.20 -9.84
N GLU A 129 -14.48 -13.53 -9.86
CA GLU A 129 -15.65 -14.39 -10.06
C GLU A 129 -16.64 -14.32 -8.88
N THR A 130 -16.17 -13.98 -7.67
CA THR A 130 -17.03 -13.77 -6.48
C THR A 130 -17.68 -12.37 -6.44
N GLY A 131 -17.36 -11.51 -7.41
CA GLY A 131 -17.96 -10.19 -7.56
C GLY A 131 -17.36 -9.14 -6.62
N GLY A 132 -17.17 -7.94 -7.16
CA GLY A 132 -16.66 -6.77 -6.44
C GLY A 132 -16.32 -5.67 -7.43
N ASP A 133 -16.49 -4.42 -7.01
CA ASP A 133 -16.15 -3.25 -7.82
C ASP A 133 -14.63 -2.97 -7.80
N VAL A 134 -13.96 -3.31 -6.68
CA VAL A 134 -12.51 -3.25 -6.52
C VAL A 134 -12.02 -4.52 -5.83
N ILE A 135 -10.97 -5.14 -6.37
CA ILE A 135 -10.33 -6.30 -5.74
C ILE A 135 -9.19 -5.84 -4.84
N LYS A 136 -9.16 -6.27 -3.59
CA LYS A 136 -8.10 -5.93 -2.61
C LYS A 136 -7.33 -7.17 -2.21
N LEU A 137 -6.04 -7.23 -2.57
CA LEU A 137 -5.17 -8.34 -2.20
C LEU A 137 -4.00 -7.85 -1.35
N ALA A 138 -3.89 -8.36 -0.13
CA ALA A 138 -2.80 -8.08 0.78
C ALA A 138 -1.98 -9.37 1.02
N VAL A 139 -0.70 -9.38 0.66
CA VAL A 139 0.15 -10.59 0.79
C VAL A 139 1.34 -10.33 1.70
N SER A 140 1.71 -11.30 2.53
CA SER A 140 2.96 -11.23 3.30
C SER A 140 4.17 -11.33 2.38
N VAL A 141 5.12 -10.41 2.51
CA VAL A 141 6.36 -10.36 1.72
C VAL A 141 7.55 -10.44 2.66
N THR A 142 8.35 -11.49 2.50
CA THR A 142 9.49 -11.80 3.37
C THR A 142 10.82 -11.93 2.64
N THR A 143 10.84 -11.80 1.30
CA THR A 143 12.07 -11.76 0.49
C THR A 143 11.98 -10.72 -0.63
N THR A 144 13.12 -10.30 -1.15
CA THR A 144 13.19 -9.40 -2.34
C THR A 144 12.60 -10.08 -3.57
N GLN A 145 12.76 -11.40 -3.70
CA GLN A 145 12.15 -12.16 -4.80
C GLN A 145 10.63 -12.08 -4.78
N GLN A 146 10.01 -12.19 -3.60
CA GLN A 146 8.56 -12.03 -3.47
C GLN A 146 8.11 -10.60 -3.76
N LEU A 147 8.88 -9.59 -3.32
CA LEU A 147 8.60 -8.20 -3.66
C LEU A 147 8.67 -7.97 -5.18
N ALA A 148 9.72 -8.45 -5.84
CA ALA A 148 9.89 -8.35 -7.29
C ALA A 148 8.72 -9.02 -8.02
N THR A 149 8.40 -10.28 -7.69
CA THR A 149 7.27 -11.01 -8.27
C THR A 149 5.95 -10.25 -8.08
N LEU A 150 5.71 -9.66 -6.90
CA LEU A 150 4.52 -8.88 -6.63
C LEU A 150 4.45 -7.63 -7.52
N LEU A 151 5.55 -6.88 -7.63
CA LEU A 151 5.60 -5.63 -8.40
C LEU A 151 5.48 -5.89 -9.92
N GLU A 152 6.16 -6.91 -10.45
CA GLU A 152 6.01 -7.35 -11.84
C GLU A 152 4.56 -7.72 -12.15
N TRP A 153 3.92 -8.45 -11.23
CA TRP A 153 2.52 -8.81 -11.39
C TRP A 153 1.59 -7.60 -11.30
N MET A 154 1.83 -6.69 -10.35
CA MET A 154 1.08 -5.43 -10.24
C MET A 154 1.14 -4.59 -11.52
N GLU A 155 2.31 -4.53 -12.18
CA GLU A 155 2.45 -3.85 -13.46
C GLU A 155 1.49 -4.36 -14.54
N SER A 156 1.20 -5.67 -14.56
CA SER A 156 0.25 -6.26 -15.53
C SER A 156 -1.20 -6.26 -15.05
N ALA A 157 -1.46 -6.56 -13.78
CA ALA A 157 -2.82 -6.73 -13.25
C ALA A 157 -3.60 -5.40 -13.21
N LEU A 158 -2.90 -4.31 -12.87
CA LEU A 158 -3.52 -2.99 -12.65
C LEU A 158 -3.88 -2.25 -13.94
N GLU A 159 -3.50 -2.77 -15.12
CA GLU A 159 -3.90 -2.18 -16.40
C GLU A 159 -5.36 -2.47 -16.77
N THR A 160 -5.93 -3.55 -16.24
CA THR A 160 -7.22 -4.09 -16.75
C THR A 160 -8.33 -4.10 -15.72
N THR A 161 -8.00 -4.03 -14.43
CA THR A 161 -8.96 -4.23 -13.34
C THR A 161 -8.68 -3.26 -12.20
N PRO A 162 -9.68 -2.53 -11.69
CA PRO A 162 -9.54 -1.75 -10.47
C PRO A 162 -9.16 -2.66 -9.29
N CYS A 163 -7.93 -2.54 -8.83
CA CYS A 163 -7.45 -3.31 -7.68
C CYS A 163 -6.78 -2.39 -6.64
N VAL A 164 -6.57 -2.95 -5.45
CA VAL A 164 -5.64 -2.48 -4.44
C VAL A 164 -4.79 -3.67 -4.03
N ILE A 165 -3.60 -3.77 -4.61
CA ILE A 165 -2.65 -4.85 -4.36
C ILE A 165 -1.51 -4.30 -3.51
N LEU A 166 -1.15 -5.00 -2.43
CA LEU A 166 -0.08 -4.57 -1.54
C LEU A 166 0.61 -5.74 -0.82
N GLY A 167 1.88 -5.49 -0.50
CA GLY A 167 2.71 -6.32 0.36
C GLY A 167 2.65 -5.85 1.82
N MET A 168 2.51 -6.81 2.72
CA MET A 168 2.64 -6.66 4.16
C MET A 168 4.07 -7.01 4.59
N GLY A 169 4.51 -6.37 5.67
CA GLY A 169 5.87 -6.52 6.19
C GLY A 169 6.82 -5.44 5.67
N ASP A 170 8.02 -5.36 6.25
CA ASP A 170 8.97 -4.29 5.92
C ASP A 170 9.48 -4.42 4.47
N LEU A 171 9.72 -5.65 4.01
CA LEU A 171 10.06 -5.95 2.60
C LEU A 171 8.89 -5.67 1.65
N GLY A 172 7.64 -5.74 2.12
CA GLY A 172 6.46 -5.42 1.33
C GLY A 172 6.16 -3.93 1.20
N GLN A 173 6.72 -3.08 2.07
CA GLN A 173 6.43 -1.64 2.11
C GLN A 173 6.60 -0.91 0.75
N PRO A 174 7.62 -1.20 -0.08
CA PRO A 174 7.77 -0.54 -1.38
C PRO A 174 6.55 -0.68 -2.28
N SER A 175 5.84 -1.81 -2.24
CA SER A 175 4.60 -1.99 -3.03
C SER A 175 3.47 -1.03 -2.64
N ARG A 176 3.43 -0.55 -1.38
CA ARG A 176 2.43 0.42 -0.91
C ARG A 176 2.70 1.83 -1.44
N LEU A 177 3.96 2.15 -1.70
CA LEU A 177 4.41 3.41 -2.29
C LEU A 177 4.28 3.37 -3.81
N LEU A 178 4.85 2.32 -4.43
CA LEU A 178 4.87 2.14 -5.87
C LEU A 178 3.49 1.83 -6.45
N GLY A 179 2.62 1.16 -5.70
CA GLY A 179 1.30 0.73 -6.17
C GLY A 179 0.44 1.86 -6.72
N GLY A 180 0.52 3.07 -6.15
CA GLY A 180 -0.19 4.23 -6.69
C GLY A 180 0.29 4.65 -8.09
N PHE A 181 1.59 4.51 -8.37
CA PHE A 181 2.16 4.76 -9.70
C PHE A 181 1.92 3.60 -10.67
N LEU A 182 1.67 2.40 -10.14
CA LEU A 182 1.35 1.21 -10.93
C LEU A 182 -0.13 1.06 -11.26
N GLY A 183 -1.02 1.84 -10.65
CA GLY A 183 -2.45 1.87 -10.97
C GLY A 183 -3.39 1.33 -9.88
N ASN A 184 -2.92 1.17 -8.64
CA ASN A 184 -3.82 0.89 -7.52
C ASN A 184 -4.89 2.00 -7.41
N SER A 185 -6.13 1.58 -7.13
CA SER A 185 -7.28 2.48 -7.00
C SER A 185 -7.07 3.50 -5.87
N TRP A 186 -6.41 3.08 -4.80
CA TRP A 186 -5.89 3.90 -3.70
C TRP A 186 -4.79 3.15 -2.93
N THR A 187 -4.12 3.84 -2.00
CA THR A 187 -3.22 3.22 -1.02
C THR A 187 -3.70 3.50 0.40
N TYR A 188 -3.58 2.49 1.28
CA TYR A 188 -4.01 2.59 2.67
C TYR A 188 -2.94 3.23 3.55
N VAL A 189 -3.35 4.22 4.35
CA VAL A 189 -2.50 4.95 5.29
C VAL A 189 -3.13 4.96 6.68
N ALA A 190 -2.30 4.98 7.72
CA ALA A 190 -2.72 5.14 9.10
C ALA A 190 -2.73 6.62 9.50
N GLU A 191 -3.52 6.98 10.51
CA GLU A 191 -3.49 8.34 11.08
C GLU A 191 -2.08 8.71 11.56
N ASP A 192 -1.50 7.86 12.39
CA ASP A 192 -0.18 8.01 12.98
C ASP A 192 0.51 6.65 13.16
N GLU A 193 1.72 6.66 13.72
CA GLU A 193 2.52 5.44 13.95
C GLU A 193 1.84 4.45 14.90
N SER A 194 1.09 4.93 15.89
CA SER A 194 0.39 4.07 16.87
C SER A 194 -0.90 3.46 16.34
N SER A 195 -1.45 4.05 15.28
CA SER A 195 -2.72 3.66 14.67
C SER A 195 -2.58 2.72 13.47
N LYS A 196 -1.38 2.19 13.21
CA LYS A 196 -1.14 1.24 12.12
C LYS A 196 -1.85 -0.08 12.40
N VAL A 197 -2.65 -0.54 11.44
CA VAL A 197 -3.39 -1.81 11.54
C VAL A 197 -2.78 -2.95 10.73
N ALA A 198 -1.79 -2.64 9.89
CA ALA A 198 -1.12 -3.61 9.04
C ALA A 198 0.40 -3.37 8.99
N PRO A 199 1.23 -4.43 8.98
CA PRO A 199 2.67 -4.30 8.82
C PRO A 199 3.06 -3.56 7.52
N GLY A 200 4.02 -2.63 7.63
CA GLY A 200 4.49 -1.80 6.53
C GLY A 200 3.61 -0.60 6.17
N GLN A 201 2.47 -0.39 6.84
CA GLN A 201 1.57 0.74 6.58
C GLN A 201 2.27 2.10 6.85
N LEU A 202 2.02 3.07 5.98
CA LEU A 202 2.54 4.44 6.10
C LEU A 202 1.58 5.30 6.91
N THR A 203 2.09 6.34 7.55
CA THR A 203 1.24 7.37 8.13
C THR A 203 0.75 8.32 7.04
N LEU A 204 -0.42 8.92 7.24
CA LEU A 204 -1.00 9.94 6.37
C LEU A 204 -0.02 11.10 6.19
N LYS A 205 0.62 11.53 7.28
CA LYS A 205 1.67 12.55 7.27
C LYS A 205 2.81 12.19 6.33
N LYS A 206 3.39 10.98 6.42
CA LYS A 206 4.47 10.57 5.51
C LYS A 206 4.01 10.51 4.06
N ALA A 207 2.82 9.99 3.80
CA ALA A 207 2.26 9.91 2.45
C ALA A 207 2.02 11.30 1.82
N MET A 208 1.55 12.26 2.61
CA MET A 208 1.25 13.62 2.12
C MET A 208 2.47 14.54 2.09
N GLU A 209 3.30 14.55 3.14
CA GLU A 209 4.38 15.54 3.28
C GLU A 209 5.71 15.03 2.72
N CYS A 210 6.07 13.77 2.99
CA CYS A 210 7.36 13.22 2.54
C CYS A 210 7.28 12.77 1.07
N TYR A 211 6.29 11.96 0.72
CA TYR A 211 6.18 11.40 -0.64
C TYR A 211 5.25 12.17 -1.57
N GLN A 212 4.45 13.11 -1.04
CA GLN A 212 3.46 13.90 -1.78
C GLN A 212 2.59 13.06 -2.72
N LEU A 213 2.18 11.86 -2.28
CA LEU A 213 1.49 10.88 -3.14
C LEU A 213 0.29 11.49 -3.86
N HIS A 214 -0.50 12.30 -3.16
CA HIS A 214 -1.68 12.97 -3.67
C HIS A 214 -1.41 13.99 -4.80
N ASN A 215 -0.19 14.52 -4.93
CA ASN A 215 0.15 15.52 -5.95
C ASN A 215 0.59 14.91 -7.29
N TRP A 216 0.94 13.63 -7.33
CA TRP A 216 1.44 13.01 -8.55
C TRP A 216 0.32 12.73 -9.56
N THR A 217 0.47 13.27 -10.77
CA THR A 217 -0.41 13.00 -11.93
C THR A 217 0.25 12.10 -12.97
N SER A 218 1.56 11.93 -12.89
CA SER A 218 2.41 11.09 -13.75
C SER A 218 3.43 10.35 -12.87
N SER A 219 4.07 9.33 -13.45
CA SER A 219 5.13 8.58 -12.78
C SER A 219 6.40 9.43 -12.68
N PRO A 220 6.99 9.63 -11.47
CA PRO A 220 8.23 10.38 -11.30
C PRO A 220 9.46 9.54 -11.68
N HIS A 221 10.62 10.19 -11.62
CA HIS A 221 11.89 9.50 -11.58
C HIS A 221 12.15 9.00 -10.14
N PHE A 222 12.43 7.71 -9.99
CA PHE A 222 12.62 7.05 -8.71
C PHE A 222 14.10 7.00 -8.33
N TYR A 223 14.35 7.37 -7.09
CA TYR A 223 15.62 7.22 -6.40
C TYR A 223 15.38 6.38 -5.14
N GLY A 224 16.43 5.79 -4.57
CA GLY A 224 16.21 5.08 -3.31
C GLY A 224 17.43 4.74 -2.48
N LEU A 225 17.15 4.29 -1.26
CA LEU A 225 18.14 3.70 -0.37
C LEU A 225 18.00 2.18 -0.39
N LEU A 226 19.05 1.48 -0.79
CA LEU A 226 19.16 0.02 -0.70
C LEU A 226 19.95 -0.37 0.55
N GLY A 227 19.42 -1.28 1.36
CA GLY A 227 20.11 -1.75 2.56
C GLY A 227 19.29 -2.71 3.41
N ASN A 228 19.94 -3.28 4.42
CA ASN A 228 19.31 -4.09 5.46
C ASN A 228 20.16 -4.09 6.74
N PRO A 229 19.74 -3.45 7.85
CA PRO A 229 18.48 -2.71 8.04
C PRO A 229 18.54 -1.26 7.51
N ILE A 230 17.37 -0.63 7.28
CA ILE A 230 17.26 0.78 6.84
C ILE A 230 16.24 1.63 7.61
N ALA A 231 15.56 1.07 8.60
CA ALA A 231 14.42 1.73 9.28
C ALA A 231 14.76 3.09 9.93
N HIS A 232 16.02 3.30 10.35
CA HIS A 232 16.47 4.53 11.00
C HIS A 232 17.05 5.58 10.03
N SER A 233 17.09 5.29 8.73
CA SER A 233 17.67 6.23 7.77
C SER A 233 16.77 7.44 7.58
N LEU A 234 17.38 8.63 7.69
CA LEU A 234 16.75 9.91 7.35
C LEU A 234 16.88 10.25 5.87
N SER A 235 17.52 9.40 5.05
CA SER A 235 17.74 9.66 3.62
C SER A 235 16.42 9.93 2.88
N PRO A 236 15.33 9.16 3.05
CA PRO A 236 14.07 9.46 2.37
C PRO A 236 13.52 10.84 2.72
N ASP A 237 13.53 11.23 4.00
CA ASP A 237 13.01 12.53 4.43
C ASP A 237 13.87 13.68 3.88
N ILE A 238 15.19 13.57 3.95
CA ILE A 238 16.12 14.60 3.46
C ILE A 238 16.00 14.77 1.94
N HIS A 239 16.10 13.67 1.18
CA HIS A 239 16.11 13.75 -0.29
C HIS A 239 14.77 14.22 -0.85
N ASN A 240 13.64 13.72 -0.31
CA ASN A 240 12.34 14.20 -0.77
C ASN A 240 12.12 15.67 -0.43
N GLN A 241 12.53 16.16 0.75
CA GLN A 241 12.45 17.59 1.06
C GLN A 241 13.27 18.44 0.09
N LEU A 242 14.47 17.98 -0.29
CA LEU A 242 15.31 18.66 -1.28
C LEU A 242 14.67 18.63 -2.68
N PHE A 243 14.14 17.50 -3.11
CA PHE A 243 13.44 17.38 -4.39
C PHE A 243 12.23 18.33 -4.45
N GLN A 244 11.45 18.40 -3.37
CA GLN A 244 10.32 19.33 -3.26
C GLN A 244 10.77 20.79 -3.28
N HIS A 245 11.79 21.15 -2.50
CA HIS A 245 12.32 22.51 -2.44
C HIS A 245 12.80 23.00 -3.82
N HIS A 246 13.40 22.10 -4.60
CA HIS A 246 13.88 22.38 -5.95
C HIS A 246 12.86 22.06 -7.06
N GLN A 247 11.62 21.68 -6.72
CA GLN A 247 10.54 21.35 -7.66
C GLN A 247 10.94 20.29 -8.70
N LEU A 248 11.66 19.26 -8.26
CA LEU A 248 12.09 18.16 -9.10
C LEU A 248 11.02 17.07 -9.13
N GLU A 249 10.70 16.56 -10.31
CA GLU A 249 9.77 15.41 -10.51
C GLU A 249 10.44 14.08 -10.13
N LYS A 250 10.90 14.01 -8.87
CA LYS A 250 11.68 12.91 -8.32
C LYS A 250 11.11 12.49 -6.97
N VAL A 251 11.15 11.18 -6.69
CA VAL A 251 10.81 10.64 -5.38
C VAL A 251 11.90 9.71 -4.90
N TYR A 252 12.26 9.82 -3.63
CA TYR A 252 13.26 8.99 -2.98
C TYR A 252 12.58 7.99 -2.04
N LEU A 253 12.77 6.68 -2.27
CA LEU A 253 12.09 5.63 -1.51
C LEU A 253 13.07 4.74 -0.72
N PRO A 254 12.69 4.25 0.47
CA PRO A 254 13.44 3.21 1.17
C PRO A 254 13.16 1.83 0.57
N PHE A 255 14.20 1.07 0.25
CA PHE A 255 14.12 -0.31 -0.24
C PHE A 255 14.90 -1.22 0.72
N LEU A 256 14.19 -1.75 1.70
CA LEU A 256 14.69 -2.86 2.50
C LEU A 256 14.71 -4.06 1.56
N ILE A 257 15.88 -4.67 1.36
CA ILE A 257 16.05 -5.83 0.49
C ILE A 257 16.98 -6.85 1.15
N ASP A 258 16.94 -8.08 0.70
CA ASP A 258 17.85 -9.18 1.07
C ASP A 258 18.71 -9.67 -0.11
N ASP A 259 18.38 -9.26 -1.34
CA ASP A 259 19.13 -9.64 -2.56
C ASP A 259 19.16 -8.48 -3.57
N VAL A 260 20.36 -7.95 -3.83
CA VAL A 260 20.57 -6.86 -4.80
C VAL A 260 20.41 -7.33 -6.24
N GLY A 261 20.81 -8.56 -6.59
CA GLY A 261 20.72 -9.06 -7.95
C GLY A 261 19.26 -9.13 -8.40
N VAL A 262 18.42 -9.73 -7.56
CA VAL A 262 16.96 -9.83 -7.80
C VAL A 262 16.31 -8.46 -7.93
N TRP A 263 16.70 -7.49 -7.08
CA TRP A 263 16.18 -6.13 -7.19
C TRP A 263 16.57 -5.48 -8.52
N PHE A 264 17.81 -5.63 -8.95
CA PHE A 264 18.28 -5.07 -10.21
C PHE A 264 17.64 -5.74 -11.43
N ASP A 265 17.41 -7.05 -11.37
CA ASP A 265 16.69 -7.78 -12.42
C ASP A 265 15.25 -7.27 -12.61
N TYR A 266 14.58 -6.87 -11.52
CA TYR A 266 13.26 -6.26 -11.56
C TYR A 266 13.30 -4.84 -12.17
N ILE A 267 14.12 -3.94 -11.63
CA ILE A 267 14.11 -2.53 -12.06
C ILE A 267 14.56 -2.34 -13.51
N GLU A 268 15.35 -3.27 -14.07
CA GLU A 268 15.72 -3.22 -15.49
C GLU A 268 14.57 -3.55 -16.44
N LYS A 269 13.57 -4.31 -15.96
CA LYS A 269 12.39 -4.71 -16.75
C LYS A 269 11.16 -3.87 -16.43
N SER A 270 11.14 -3.23 -15.26
CA SER A 270 10.03 -2.40 -14.81
C SER A 270 9.82 -1.19 -15.70
N ARG A 271 8.55 -0.81 -15.87
CA ARG A 271 8.19 0.48 -16.49
C ARG A 271 8.44 1.69 -15.58
N LEU A 272 8.78 1.49 -14.31
CA LEU A 272 9.11 2.56 -13.38
C LEU A 272 10.53 3.09 -13.66
N CYS A 273 10.67 4.41 -13.73
CA CYS A 273 11.93 5.05 -14.10
C CYS A 273 12.88 5.18 -12.90
N PHE A 274 13.62 4.12 -12.56
CA PHE A 274 14.67 4.16 -11.54
C PHE A 274 15.97 4.76 -12.10
N GLU A 275 16.50 5.78 -11.43
CA GLU A 275 17.68 6.54 -11.91
C GLU A 275 18.87 6.55 -10.96
N GLY A 276 18.67 6.25 -9.68
CA GLY A 276 19.75 6.34 -8.70
C GLY A 276 19.48 5.65 -7.39
N PHE A 277 20.52 5.06 -6.80
CA PHE A 277 20.45 4.46 -5.48
C PHE A 277 21.61 4.88 -4.59
N ILE A 278 21.32 5.18 -3.34
CA ILE A 278 22.31 5.12 -2.27
C ILE A 278 22.31 3.70 -1.72
N VAL A 279 23.50 3.14 -1.51
CA VAL A 279 23.68 1.77 -1.03
C VAL A 279 24.33 1.83 0.35
N THR A 280 23.68 1.18 1.32
CA THR A 280 24.22 1.00 2.67
C THR A 280 24.49 -0.48 2.95
N LEU A 281 24.86 -0.79 4.20
CA LEU A 281 25.10 -2.17 4.63
C LEU A 281 23.91 -3.10 4.31
N PRO A 282 24.16 -4.37 3.96
CA PRO A 282 25.46 -4.99 3.67
C PRO A 282 25.93 -4.82 2.22
N PHE A 283 25.11 -4.23 1.34
CA PHE A 283 25.20 -4.44 -0.12
C PHE A 283 26.27 -3.64 -0.87
N LYS A 284 27.11 -2.85 -0.21
CA LYS A 284 28.09 -1.98 -0.90
C LYS A 284 29.10 -2.75 -1.75
N THR A 285 29.38 -4.00 -1.42
CA THR A 285 30.20 -4.92 -2.21
C THR A 285 29.38 -5.72 -3.21
N ASP A 286 28.13 -6.03 -2.90
CA ASP A 286 27.28 -6.88 -3.74
C ASP A 286 26.85 -6.16 -5.01
N VAL A 287 26.65 -4.84 -4.93
CA VAL A 287 26.31 -4.00 -6.09
C VAL A 287 27.40 -3.98 -7.15
N LEU A 288 28.63 -4.38 -6.83
CA LEU A 288 29.72 -4.52 -7.78
C LEU A 288 29.39 -5.52 -8.91
N ASN A 289 28.48 -6.46 -8.66
CA ASN A 289 28.07 -7.49 -9.63
C ASN A 289 26.96 -7.02 -10.59
N VAL A 290 26.27 -5.92 -10.27
CA VAL A 290 25.13 -5.42 -11.08
C VAL A 290 25.45 -4.13 -11.82
N VAL A 291 26.53 -3.43 -11.46
CA VAL A 291 27.01 -2.24 -12.17
C VAL A 291 27.79 -2.61 -13.43
N GLN A 292 27.58 -1.87 -14.51
CA GLN A 292 28.30 -2.07 -15.77
C GLN A 292 29.54 -1.19 -15.88
N GLN A 293 29.62 -0.10 -15.10
CA GLN A 293 30.74 0.82 -15.14
C GLN A 293 31.15 1.25 -13.73
N ARG A 294 32.45 1.12 -13.43
CA ARG A 294 33.04 1.58 -12.18
C ARG A 294 33.82 2.86 -12.42
N THR A 295 33.54 3.87 -11.62
CA THR A 295 34.25 5.16 -11.59
C THR A 295 35.22 5.24 -10.40
N SER A 296 34.96 4.47 -9.35
CA SER A 296 35.81 4.36 -8.17
C SER A 296 36.76 3.14 -8.26
N PRO A 297 38.03 3.27 -7.81
CA PRO A 297 38.95 2.14 -7.71
C PRO A 297 38.71 1.28 -6.45
N VAL A 298 37.79 1.68 -5.56
CA VAL A 298 37.48 0.97 -4.32
C VAL A 298 36.48 -0.15 -4.59
N ASP A 299 36.70 -1.33 -4.02
CA ASP A 299 35.75 -2.46 -4.05
C ASP A 299 34.57 -2.25 -3.08
N SER A 300 33.94 -1.08 -3.15
CA SER A 300 32.79 -0.71 -2.36
C SER A 300 32.13 0.50 -3.01
N LEU A 301 30.84 0.38 -3.36
CA LEU A 301 30.06 1.46 -3.94
C LEU A 301 28.92 1.83 -3.01
N ASN A 302 28.72 3.12 -2.79
CA ASN A 302 27.62 3.64 -1.98
C ASN A 302 26.63 4.49 -2.78
N THR A 303 26.94 4.81 -4.04
CA THR A 303 26.14 5.68 -4.89
C THR A 303 26.12 5.07 -6.28
N LEU A 304 24.92 4.83 -6.78
CA LEU A 304 24.68 4.27 -8.11
C LEU A 304 23.85 5.27 -8.91
N VAL A 305 24.19 5.46 -10.18
CA VAL A 305 23.48 6.34 -11.10
C VAL A 305 23.26 5.61 -12.42
N LYS A 306 22.05 5.69 -12.98
CA LYS A 306 21.74 5.16 -14.31
C LYS A 306 22.10 6.22 -15.38
N ARG A 307 23.02 5.89 -16.28
CA ARG A 307 23.41 6.71 -17.46
C ARG A 307 23.39 5.85 -18.71
N ASP A 308 22.79 6.33 -19.79
CA ASP A 308 22.73 5.61 -21.09
C ASP A 308 22.33 4.13 -20.93
N SER A 309 21.32 3.88 -20.09
CA SER A 309 20.80 2.55 -19.72
C SER A 309 21.80 1.62 -19.02
N LYS A 310 22.85 2.16 -18.41
CA LYS A 310 23.84 1.44 -17.61
C LYS A 310 23.91 1.99 -16.20
N TRP A 311 24.13 1.12 -15.23
CA TRP A 311 24.42 1.52 -13.86
C TRP A 311 25.92 1.79 -13.69
N GLU A 312 26.22 2.99 -13.22
CA GLU A 312 27.54 3.44 -12.84
C GLU A 312 27.63 3.57 -11.32
N GLY A 313 28.82 3.34 -10.74
CA GLY A 313 29.11 3.65 -9.34
C GLY A 313 30.56 3.97 -9.04
#